data_AF-A0A967SIA0-F1
#
_entry.id   AF-A0A967SIA0-F1
#
_cell.length_a   1.000
_cell.length_b   1.000
_cell.length_c   1.000
_cell.angle_alpha   90.00
_cell.angle_beta   90.00
_cell.angle_gamma   90.00
#
_symmetry.space_group_name_H-M   'P 1'
#
loop_
_entity.id
_entity.type
_entity.pdbx_description
1 polymer ?
#
loop_
_entity_poly.entity_id
_entity_poly.type
_entity_poly.pdbx_seq_one_letter_code
_entity_poly.pdbx_strand_id
1 'polypeptide(L)'
;MKGYTTRDVQALVGLDRRLAREYGRSGVLDPDRGPGNRYLFSFQDLILLRTAKALLDADVPHRRVLRALRRLKTQLPDDRSLTELRIAAEGDDVVVHDQGRAWEPESGQLHFMFDVSDLAAKVETLGHQRSHVRRGGSIADWLEEGESLETEAPARARAAYQKVLELDPDHVDALVNLGRLLHDDGELEGAVVHYRRALEASGGENPTAAFNL
;
A
#
# COMPACT_ATOMS: atom_id res chain seq x y z
N MET A 1 -34.13 8.67 26.29
CA MET A 1 -32.99 9.62 26.27
C MET A 1 -33.42 10.91 25.59
N LYS A 2 -32.87 12.07 25.94
CA LYS A 2 -33.09 13.29 25.13
C LYS A 2 -32.34 13.10 23.80
N GLY A 3 -33.06 13.07 22.67
CA GLY A 3 -32.44 12.98 21.35
C GLY A 3 -31.94 14.33 20.84
N TYR A 4 -31.06 14.29 19.85
CA TYR A 4 -30.40 15.44 19.23
C TYR A 4 -31.26 15.99 18.09
N THR A 5 -31.50 17.28 18.06
CA THR A 5 -32.24 17.92 16.97
C THR A 5 -31.36 18.10 15.73
N THR A 6 -31.97 18.42 14.58
CA THR A 6 -31.20 18.84 13.38
C THR A 6 -30.24 20.02 13.65
N ARG A 7 -30.54 20.90 14.61
CA ARG A 7 -29.63 21.99 14.99
C ARG A 7 -28.41 21.45 15.71
N ASP A 8 -28.62 20.50 16.61
CA ASP A 8 -27.54 19.84 17.34
C ASP A 8 -26.67 19.02 16.38
N VAL A 9 -27.26 18.35 15.39
CA VAL A 9 -26.51 17.68 14.31
C VAL A 9 -25.58 18.68 13.59
N GLN A 10 -26.10 19.84 13.19
CA GLN A 10 -25.27 20.85 12.53
C GLN A 10 -24.15 21.34 13.44
N ALA A 11 -24.42 21.59 14.72
CA ALA A 11 -23.42 22.08 15.67
C ALA A 11 -22.35 21.03 16.04
N LEU A 12 -22.74 19.76 16.20
CA LEU A 12 -21.88 18.69 16.71
C LEU A 12 -21.18 17.89 15.60
N VAL A 13 -21.83 17.74 14.44
CA VAL A 13 -21.32 16.94 13.31
C VAL A 13 -20.82 17.86 12.20
N GLY A 14 -21.37 19.08 12.06
CA GLY A 14 -21.06 19.98 10.95
C GLY A 14 -21.81 19.63 9.66
N LEU A 15 -22.82 18.75 9.73
CA LEU A 15 -23.64 18.39 8.57
C LEU A 15 -24.81 19.38 8.40
N ASP A 16 -25.09 19.77 7.17
CA ASP A 16 -26.21 20.67 6.87
C ASP A 16 -27.57 20.12 7.38
N ARG A 17 -28.43 21.01 7.87
CA ARG A 17 -29.72 20.64 8.47
C ARG A 17 -30.71 20.04 7.47
N ARG A 18 -30.60 20.37 6.18
CA ARG A 18 -31.40 19.75 5.13
C ARG A 18 -30.92 18.31 4.90
N LEU A 19 -29.61 18.10 4.80
CA LEU A 19 -29.04 16.76 4.66
C LEU A 19 -29.38 15.88 5.87
N ALA A 20 -29.25 16.39 7.10
CA ALA A 20 -29.66 15.65 8.31
C ALA A 20 -31.13 15.19 8.25
N ARG A 21 -32.04 16.06 7.76
CA ARG A 21 -33.46 15.69 7.56
C ARG A 21 -33.65 14.67 6.44
N GLU A 22 -32.84 14.73 5.40
CA GLU A 22 -32.89 13.77 4.28
C GLU A 22 -32.45 12.38 4.75
N TYR A 23 -31.36 12.26 5.50
CA TYR A 23 -30.96 11.01 6.14
C TYR A 23 -32.01 10.49 7.12
N GLY A 24 -32.65 11.37 7.91
CA GLY A 24 -33.76 10.96 8.78
C GLY A 24 -35.02 10.50 8.03
N ARG A 25 -35.18 10.82 6.75
CA ARG A 25 -36.27 10.33 5.88
C ARG A 25 -35.86 9.12 5.05
N SER A 26 -34.57 8.84 4.96
CA SER A 26 -34.03 7.89 3.97
C SER A 26 -34.23 6.43 4.36
N GLY A 27 -34.55 6.16 5.63
CA GLY A 27 -34.64 4.82 6.22
C GLY A 27 -33.30 4.24 6.67
N VAL A 28 -32.18 4.95 6.41
CA VAL A 28 -30.84 4.53 6.88
C VAL A 28 -30.74 4.68 8.40
N LEU A 29 -31.22 5.81 8.91
CA LEU A 29 -31.28 6.12 10.34
C LEU A 29 -32.63 5.71 10.94
N ASP A 30 -32.72 5.67 12.26
CA ASP A 30 -33.98 5.45 12.99
C ASP A 30 -34.24 6.51 14.07
N PRO A 31 -34.36 7.79 13.69
CA PRO A 31 -34.54 8.88 14.65
C PRO A 31 -35.98 8.94 15.18
N ASP A 32 -36.10 9.20 16.48
CA ASP A 32 -37.37 9.47 17.16
C ASP A 32 -38.03 10.77 16.67
N ARG A 33 -39.33 10.92 16.99
CA ARG A 33 -40.11 12.14 16.75
C ARG A 33 -40.36 12.91 18.05
N GLY A 34 -39.87 14.13 18.10
CA GLY A 34 -40.13 15.09 19.16
C GLY A 34 -41.33 16.00 18.89
N PRO A 35 -41.61 16.95 19.80
CA PRO A 35 -42.68 17.93 19.65
C PRO A 35 -42.60 18.70 18.33
N GLY A 36 -43.74 18.82 17.64
CA GLY A 36 -43.84 19.43 16.32
C GLY A 36 -43.30 18.53 15.19
N ASN A 37 -43.32 17.20 15.39
CA ASN A 37 -42.85 16.20 14.43
C ASN A 37 -41.37 16.40 13.99
N ARG A 38 -40.56 16.97 14.88
CA ARG A 38 -39.14 17.23 14.63
C ARG A 38 -38.32 15.97 14.89
N TYR A 39 -37.33 15.72 14.05
CA TYR A 39 -36.38 14.63 14.25
C TYR A 39 -35.58 14.80 15.53
N LEU A 40 -35.50 13.74 16.31
CA LEU A 40 -34.65 13.55 17.47
C LEU A 40 -33.73 12.36 17.19
N PHE A 41 -32.51 12.64 16.78
CA PHE A 41 -31.48 11.65 16.47
C PHE A 41 -30.91 11.05 17.75
N SER A 42 -30.66 9.74 17.74
CA SER A 42 -29.91 9.04 18.77
C SER A 42 -28.40 9.34 18.65
N PHE A 43 -27.61 8.87 19.62
CA PHE A 43 -26.15 8.95 19.50
C PHE A 43 -25.61 8.08 18.35
N GLN A 44 -26.21 6.91 18.11
CA GLN A 44 -25.85 6.05 16.97
C GLN A 44 -26.15 6.75 15.63
N ASP A 45 -27.29 7.46 15.54
CA ASP A 45 -27.58 8.27 14.36
C ASP A 45 -26.52 9.36 14.14
N LEU A 46 -26.03 10.00 15.22
CA LEU A 46 -24.94 10.99 15.11
C LEU A 46 -23.64 10.39 14.59
N ILE A 47 -23.29 9.16 15.02
CA ILE A 47 -22.11 8.45 14.49
C ILE A 47 -22.28 8.21 12.99
N LEU A 48 -23.44 7.71 12.57
CA LEU A 48 -23.70 7.45 11.14
C LEU A 48 -23.74 8.75 10.32
N LEU A 49 -24.29 9.83 10.86
CA LEU A 49 -24.27 11.15 10.22
C LEU A 49 -22.85 11.71 10.11
N ARG A 50 -21.98 11.44 11.09
CA ARG A 50 -20.56 11.79 11.03
C ARG A 50 -19.83 11.01 9.95
N THR A 51 -20.09 9.71 9.85
CA THR A 51 -19.55 8.87 8.76
C THR A 51 -20.03 9.37 7.41
N ALA A 52 -21.33 9.64 7.25
CA ALA A 52 -21.89 10.19 6.03
C ALA A 52 -21.25 11.53 5.66
N LYS A 53 -21.04 12.43 6.64
CA LYS A 53 -20.33 13.69 6.42
C LYS A 53 -18.89 13.46 5.94
N ALA A 54 -18.14 12.57 6.59
CA ALA A 54 -16.77 12.28 6.21
C ALA A 54 -16.66 11.78 4.75
N LEU A 55 -17.60 10.94 4.31
CA LEU A 55 -17.67 10.49 2.91
C LEU A 55 -17.98 11.66 1.95
N LEU A 56 -18.91 12.54 2.32
CA LEU A 56 -19.22 13.74 1.52
C LEU A 56 -18.06 14.72 1.44
N ASP A 57 -17.30 14.89 2.53
CA ASP A 57 -16.10 15.73 2.57
C ASP A 57 -14.97 15.14 1.71
N ALA A 58 -14.98 13.82 1.47
CA ALA A 58 -14.06 13.11 0.59
C ALA A 58 -14.56 13.01 -0.86
N ASP A 59 -15.46 13.93 -1.27
CA ASP A 59 -16.03 14.02 -2.61
C ASP A 59 -16.85 12.79 -3.08
N VAL A 60 -17.21 11.87 -2.18
CA VAL A 60 -18.13 10.77 -2.52
C VAL A 60 -19.52 11.35 -2.80
N PRO A 61 -20.13 11.06 -3.97
CA PRO A 61 -21.44 11.61 -4.31
C PRO A 61 -22.50 11.23 -3.27
N HIS A 62 -23.30 12.19 -2.80
CA HIS A 62 -24.35 11.96 -1.79
C HIS A 62 -25.29 10.79 -2.11
N ARG A 63 -25.62 10.60 -3.40
CA ARG A 63 -26.45 9.46 -3.84
C ARG A 63 -25.77 8.11 -3.58
N ARG A 64 -24.46 8.02 -3.79
CA ARG A 64 -23.66 6.82 -3.54
C ARG A 64 -23.55 6.56 -2.04
N VAL A 65 -23.28 7.58 -1.23
CA VAL A 65 -23.32 7.47 0.25
C VAL A 65 -24.65 6.89 0.75
N LEU A 66 -25.78 7.44 0.29
CA LEU A 66 -27.10 6.94 0.67
C LEU A 66 -27.37 5.50 0.19
N ARG A 67 -26.94 5.14 -1.02
CA ARG A 67 -27.10 3.77 -1.54
C ARG A 67 -26.26 2.77 -0.77
N ALA A 68 -24.98 3.06 -0.55
CA ALA A 68 -24.07 2.23 0.22
C ALA A 68 -24.61 1.99 1.64
N LEU A 69 -25.01 3.03 2.37
CA LEU A 69 -25.54 2.88 3.73
C LEU A 69 -26.85 2.08 3.77
N ARG A 70 -27.75 2.24 2.78
CA ARG A 70 -28.95 1.41 2.67
C ARG A 70 -28.62 -0.04 2.38
N ARG A 71 -27.67 -0.30 1.48
CA ARG A 71 -27.21 -1.65 1.14
C ARG A 71 -26.61 -2.36 2.34
N LEU A 72 -25.75 -1.67 3.09
CA LEU A 72 -25.17 -2.22 4.30
C LEU A 72 -26.24 -2.54 5.35
N LYS A 73 -27.23 -1.65 5.55
CA LYS A 73 -28.34 -1.91 6.48
C LYS A 73 -29.12 -3.17 6.11
N THR A 74 -29.25 -3.48 4.83
CA THR A 74 -29.92 -4.71 4.35
C THR A 74 -29.04 -5.95 4.37
N GLN A 75 -27.72 -5.80 4.39
CA GLN A 75 -26.76 -6.91 4.39
C GLN A 75 -26.37 -7.36 5.80
N LEU A 76 -26.45 -6.45 6.78
CA LEU A 76 -26.13 -6.75 8.16
C LEU A 76 -27.24 -7.58 8.83
N PRO A 77 -26.89 -8.57 9.68
CA PRO A 77 -27.82 -9.19 10.61
C PRO A 77 -28.52 -8.18 11.53
N ASP A 78 -29.74 -8.48 11.97
CA ASP A 78 -30.57 -7.57 12.78
C ASP A 78 -29.94 -7.19 14.13
N ASP A 79 -29.03 -8.01 14.66
CA ASP A 79 -28.31 -7.77 15.91
C ASP A 79 -27.05 -6.90 15.73
N ARG A 80 -26.65 -6.60 14.49
CA ARG A 80 -25.46 -5.81 14.18
C ARG A 80 -25.78 -4.40 13.74
N SER A 81 -25.00 -3.45 14.25
CA SER A 81 -25.12 -2.03 13.89
C SER A 81 -24.14 -1.64 12.78
N LEU A 82 -24.59 -0.75 11.88
CA LEU A 82 -23.71 -0.06 10.92
C LEU A 82 -22.54 0.66 11.58
N THR A 83 -22.66 1.06 12.85
CA THR A 83 -21.59 1.73 13.60
C THR A 83 -20.43 0.82 13.96
N GLU A 84 -20.60 -0.49 13.85
CA GLU A 84 -19.51 -1.47 14.07
C GLU A 84 -18.58 -1.59 12.86
N LEU A 85 -19.06 -1.16 11.69
CA LEU A 85 -18.31 -1.20 10.44
C LEU A 85 -17.37 0.01 10.35
N ARG A 86 -16.16 -0.19 9.83
CA ARG A 86 -15.32 0.92 9.39
C ARG A 86 -15.67 1.26 7.95
N ILE A 87 -16.31 2.41 7.75
CA ILE A 87 -16.74 2.88 6.43
C ILE A 87 -15.86 4.07 6.05
N ALA A 88 -15.19 3.99 4.91
CA ALA A 88 -14.27 5.00 4.42
C ALA A 88 -14.51 5.29 2.94
N ALA A 89 -13.92 6.39 2.45
CA ALA A 89 -13.89 6.70 1.03
C ALA A 89 -12.58 6.18 0.42
N GLU A 90 -12.67 5.58 -0.76
CA GLU A 90 -11.51 5.29 -1.61
C GLU A 90 -11.79 5.90 -2.99
N GLY A 91 -11.15 7.03 -3.29
CA GLY A 91 -11.56 7.86 -4.42
C GLY A 91 -13.00 8.37 -4.23
N ASP A 92 -13.86 8.16 -5.23
CA ASP A 92 -15.27 8.53 -5.17
C ASP A 92 -16.19 7.36 -4.72
N ASP A 93 -15.62 6.22 -4.32
CA ASP A 93 -16.32 5.03 -3.87
C ASP A 93 -16.37 4.89 -2.34
N VAL A 94 -17.35 4.11 -1.86
CA VAL A 94 -17.50 3.77 -0.43
C VAL A 94 -16.93 2.38 -0.21
N VAL A 95 -15.96 2.26 0.69
CA VAL A 95 -15.36 0.98 1.07
C VAL A 95 -15.65 0.69 2.53
N VAL A 96 -15.97 -0.57 2.80
CA VAL A 96 -16.29 -1.05 4.15
C VAL A 96 -15.27 -2.08 4.57
N HIS A 97 -14.74 -1.90 5.77
CA HIS A 97 -13.87 -2.86 6.43
C HIS A 97 -14.59 -3.51 7.61
N ASP A 98 -14.60 -4.84 7.62
CA ASP A 98 -15.16 -5.66 8.70
C ASP A 98 -14.42 -6.99 8.78
N GLN A 99 -14.04 -7.41 9.99
CA GLN A 99 -13.42 -8.73 10.26
C GLN A 99 -12.30 -9.15 9.28
N GLY A 100 -11.42 -8.22 8.89
CA GLY A 100 -10.31 -8.48 7.98
C GLY A 100 -10.70 -8.59 6.50
N ARG A 101 -11.91 -8.16 6.13
CA ARG A 101 -12.37 -8.02 4.74
C ARG A 101 -12.61 -6.55 4.44
N ALA A 102 -12.30 -6.14 3.22
CA ALA A 102 -12.69 -4.85 2.67
C ALA A 102 -13.53 -5.07 1.40
N TRP A 103 -14.63 -4.33 1.24
CA TRP A 103 -15.47 -4.44 0.03
C TRP A 103 -16.25 -3.16 -0.28
N GLU A 104 -16.62 -3.00 -1.54
CA GLU A 104 -17.55 -1.98 -2.04
C GLU A 104 -18.99 -2.50 -1.87
N PRO A 105 -19.88 -1.81 -1.12
CA PRO A 105 -21.18 -2.36 -0.72
C PRO A 105 -22.22 -2.55 -1.84
N GLU A 106 -22.15 -1.80 -2.94
CA GLU A 106 -23.15 -1.86 -4.00
C GLU A 106 -22.97 -3.08 -4.90
N SER A 107 -21.72 -3.36 -5.32
CA SER A 107 -21.32 -4.46 -6.18
C SER A 107 -20.87 -5.70 -5.42
N GLY A 108 -20.40 -5.53 -4.18
CA GLY A 108 -19.73 -6.59 -3.42
C GLY A 108 -18.29 -6.84 -3.86
N GLN A 109 -17.71 -5.95 -4.68
CA GLN A 109 -16.31 -6.04 -5.10
C GLN A 109 -15.41 -6.04 -3.87
N LEU A 110 -14.55 -7.05 -3.76
CA LEU A 110 -13.57 -7.14 -2.68
C LEU A 110 -12.40 -6.19 -2.95
N HIS A 111 -11.99 -5.46 -1.91
CA HIS A 111 -10.81 -4.61 -1.92
C HIS A 111 -9.66 -5.33 -1.20
N PHE A 112 -8.48 -5.35 -1.82
CA PHE A 112 -7.29 -5.85 -1.16
C PHE A 112 -6.85 -4.87 -0.08
N MET A 113 -6.70 -5.38 1.14
CA MET A 113 -6.18 -4.59 2.25
C MET A 113 -4.65 -4.59 2.19
N PHE A 114 -4.08 -3.65 1.44
CA PHE A 114 -2.65 -3.37 1.51
C PHE A 114 -2.41 -2.43 2.69
N ASP A 115 -2.36 -2.99 3.90
CA ASP A 115 -1.93 -2.21 5.06
C ASP A 115 -0.42 -1.96 4.91
N VAL A 116 -0.05 -0.72 4.59
CA VAL A 116 1.36 -0.31 4.46
C VAL A 116 2.11 -0.58 5.78
N SER A 117 1.39 -0.59 6.90
CA SER A 117 1.90 -0.97 8.23
C SER A 117 2.38 -2.43 8.27
N ASP A 118 1.63 -3.36 7.68
CA ASP A 118 1.97 -4.79 7.64
C ASP A 118 3.14 -5.05 6.68
N LEU A 119 3.23 -4.28 5.60
CA LEU A 119 4.37 -4.31 4.70
C LEU A 119 5.62 -3.76 5.38
N ALA A 120 5.51 -2.63 6.09
CA ALA A 120 6.60 -2.01 6.84
C ALA A 120 7.10 -2.91 7.98
N ALA A 121 6.21 -3.58 8.72
CA ALA A 121 6.59 -4.52 9.78
C ALA A 121 7.26 -5.80 9.24
N LYS A 122 6.82 -6.30 8.08
CA LYS A 122 7.51 -7.39 7.36
C LYS A 122 8.88 -6.93 6.82
N VAL A 123 8.98 -5.70 6.33
CA VAL A 123 10.25 -5.10 5.90
C VAL A 123 11.19 -4.87 7.09
N GLU A 124 10.68 -4.45 8.25
CA GLU A 124 11.46 -4.29 9.49
C GLU A 124 11.96 -5.63 10.04
N THR A 125 11.14 -6.69 10.00
CA THR A 125 11.56 -8.03 10.43
C THR A 125 12.58 -8.64 9.47
N LEU A 126 12.44 -8.43 8.16
CA LEU A 126 13.47 -8.76 7.17
C LEU A 126 14.75 -7.91 7.35
N GLY A 127 14.61 -6.66 7.82
CA GLY A 127 15.72 -5.79 8.17
C GLY A 127 16.48 -6.23 9.43
N HIS A 128 15.75 -6.64 10.47
CA HIS A 128 16.34 -7.09 11.76
C HIS A 128 16.90 -8.51 11.70
N GLN A 129 16.45 -9.37 10.78
CA GLN A 129 17.11 -10.66 10.53
C GLN A 129 18.45 -10.49 9.76
N ARG A 130 18.73 -9.31 9.21
CA ARG A 130 20.02 -9.02 8.55
C ARG A 130 21.04 -8.36 9.48
N SER A 131 20.65 -7.93 10.68
CA SER A 131 21.57 -7.34 11.66
C SER A 131 22.08 -8.40 12.65
N HIS A 132 22.94 -9.30 12.18
CA HIS A 132 24.03 -9.92 12.96
C HIS A 132 24.87 -10.96 12.19
N VAL A 133 24.69 -11.11 10.86
CA VAL A 133 25.70 -11.79 10.04
C VAL A 133 26.77 -10.76 9.69
N ARG A 134 28.02 -11.10 9.93
CA ARG A 134 29.20 -10.32 9.53
C ARG A 134 29.19 -10.22 7.99
N ARG A 135 28.50 -9.21 7.42
CA ARG A 135 28.49 -8.96 5.98
C ARG A 135 29.91 -8.61 5.55
N GLY A 136 30.43 -9.40 4.61
CA GLY A 136 31.80 -9.29 4.13
C GLY A 136 32.58 -10.56 4.44
N GLY A 137 32.55 -11.52 3.51
CA GLY A 137 33.39 -12.72 3.59
C GLY A 137 33.09 -13.80 2.56
N SER A 138 31.84 -14.01 2.15
CA SER A 138 31.50 -14.99 1.12
C SER A 138 31.36 -14.35 -0.26
N ILE A 139 31.50 -15.16 -1.32
CA ILE A 139 31.27 -14.74 -2.71
C ILE A 139 29.86 -14.15 -2.87
N ALA A 140 28.84 -14.78 -2.27
CA ALA A 140 27.46 -14.32 -2.36
C ALA A 140 27.25 -12.94 -1.71
N ASP A 141 27.89 -12.68 -0.56
CA ASP A 141 27.80 -11.38 0.11
C ASP A 141 28.39 -10.26 -0.76
N TRP A 142 29.55 -10.51 -1.38
CA TRP A 142 30.21 -9.53 -2.23
C TRP A 142 29.48 -9.32 -3.56
N LEU A 143 28.86 -10.36 -4.14
CA LEU A 143 28.00 -10.22 -5.31
C LEU A 143 26.76 -9.37 -5.02
N GLU A 144 26.04 -9.68 -3.94
CA GLU A 144 24.84 -8.94 -3.55
C GLU A 144 25.19 -7.47 -3.25
N GLU A 145 26.31 -7.21 -2.57
CA GLU A 145 26.79 -5.84 -2.34
C GLU A 145 27.15 -5.13 -3.65
N GLY A 146 27.81 -5.82 -4.59
CA GLY A 146 28.12 -5.29 -5.91
C GLY A 146 26.87 -4.84 -6.67
N GLU A 147 25.89 -5.73 -6.82
CA GLU A 147 24.64 -5.50 -7.56
C GLU A 147 23.82 -4.35 -6.96
N SER A 148 23.71 -4.31 -5.63
CA SER A 148 22.98 -3.26 -4.93
C SER A 148 23.58 -1.86 -5.13
N LEU A 149 24.89 -1.77 -5.42
CA LEU A 149 25.62 -0.50 -5.45
C LEU A 149 25.90 0.01 -6.87
N GLU A 150 25.52 -0.73 -7.93
CA GLU A 150 25.91 -0.39 -9.32
C GLU A 150 25.45 1.00 -9.74
N THR A 151 24.26 1.42 -9.31
CA THR A 151 23.69 2.75 -9.65
C THR A 151 24.10 3.84 -8.65
N GLU A 152 24.11 3.52 -7.35
CA GLU A 152 24.31 4.52 -6.29
C GLU A 152 25.79 4.81 -6.00
N ALA A 153 26.66 3.81 -6.12
CA ALA A 153 28.07 3.89 -5.78
C ALA A 153 28.92 2.95 -6.67
N PRO A 154 29.07 3.25 -7.97
CA PRO A 154 29.72 2.35 -8.94
C PRO A 154 31.16 1.99 -8.57
N ALA A 155 31.92 2.89 -7.95
CA ALA A 155 33.27 2.58 -7.45
C ALA A 155 33.28 1.51 -6.35
N ARG A 156 32.26 1.49 -5.48
CA ARG A 156 32.12 0.46 -4.44
C ARG A 156 31.62 -0.86 -5.02
N ALA A 157 30.73 -0.81 -6.02
CA ALA A 157 30.32 -1.99 -6.78
C ALA A 157 31.51 -2.68 -7.46
N ARG A 158 32.38 -1.91 -8.13
CA ARG A 158 33.64 -2.44 -8.70
C ARG A 158 34.51 -3.13 -7.66
N ALA A 159 34.70 -2.50 -6.50
CA ALA A 159 35.49 -3.09 -5.42
C ALA A 159 34.88 -4.41 -4.90
N ALA A 160 33.55 -4.49 -4.81
CA ALA A 160 32.85 -5.71 -4.40
C ALA A 160 33.03 -6.84 -5.44
N TYR A 161 32.87 -6.55 -6.74
CA TYR A 161 33.14 -7.53 -7.79
C TYR A 161 34.61 -7.95 -7.84
N GLN A 162 35.55 -7.03 -7.60
CA GLN A 162 36.96 -7.39 -7.45
C GLN A 162 37.18 -8.37 -6.29
N LYS A 163 36.47 -8.21 -5.16
CA LYS A 163 36.52 -9.18 -4.06
C LYS A 163 35.96 -10.54 -4.43
N VAL A 164 34.92 -10.60 -5.26
CA VAL A 164 34.45 -11.88 -5.83
C VAL A 164 35.56 -12.52 -6.65
N LEU A 165 36.21 -11.76 -7.54
CA LEU A 165 37.28 -12.27 -8.41
C LEU A 165 38.59 -12.61 -7.68
N GLU A 166 38.83 -12.06 -6.50
CA GLU A 166 39.91 -12.49 -5.61
C GLU A 166 39.64 -13.88 -5.01
N LEU A 167 38.36 -14.22 -4.76
CA LEU A 167 37.94 -15.50 -4.17
C LEU A 167 37.68 -16.58 -5.23
N ASP A 168 37.12 -16.18 -6.37
CA ASP A 168 36.85 -17.02 -7.53
C ASP A 168 37.20 -16.24 -8.82
N PRO A 169 38.43 -16.42 -9.34
CA PRO A 169 38.91 -15.68 -10.51
C PRO A 169 38.06 -15.86 -11.78
N ASP A 170 37.33 -16.95 -11.90
CA ASP A 170 36.57 -17.33 -13.09
C ASP A 170 35.05 -17.13 -12.91
N HIS A 171 34.65 -16.39 -11.86
CA HIS A 171 33.25 -16.11 -11.60
C HIS A 171 32.61 -15.27 -12.72
N VAL A 172 31.83 -15.93 -13.57
CA VAL A 172 31.28 -15.37 -14.81
C VAL A 172 30.49 -14.08 -14.57
N ASP A 173 29.57 -14.06 -13.59
CA ASP A 173 28.72 -12.88 -13.37
C ASP A 173 29.51 -11.66 -12.88
N ALA A 174 30.51 -11.85 -12.02
CA ALA A 174 31.37 -10.77 -11.54
C ALA A 174 32.26 -10.22 -12.66
N LEU A 175 32.74 -11.07 -13.56
CA LEU A 175 33.46 -10.64 -14.76
C LEU A 175 32.55 -9.81 -15.68
N VAL A 176 31.32 -10.26 -15.93
CA VAL A 176 30.35 -9.52 -16.76
C VAL A 176 29.99 -8.17 -16.15
N ASN A 177 29.64 -8.15 -14.86
CA ASN A 177 29.18 -6.93 -14.20
C ASN A 177 30.33 -5.92 -14.03
N LEU A 178 31.54 -6.37 -13.70
CA LEU A 178 32.72 -5.49 -13.70
C LEU A 178 33.04 -4.95 -15.10
N GLY A 179 32.95 -5.80 -16.13
CA GLY A 179 33.10 -5.37 -17.52
C GLY A 179 32.09 -4.28 -17.90
N ARG A 180 30.83 -4.45 -17.51
CA ARG A 180 29.76 -3.46 -17.75
C ARG A 180 30.01 -2.14 -17.02
N LEU A 181 30.40 -2.18 -15.76
CA LEU A 181 30.72 -0.97 -15.01
C LEU A 181 31.93 -0.22 -15.59
N LEU A 182 32.91 -0.91 -16.17
CA LEU A 182 34.04 -0.28 -16.87
C LEU A 182 33.61 0.30 -18.22
N HIS A 183 32.77 -0.42 -18.95
CA HIS A 183 32.19 0.03 -20.21
C HIS A 183 31.37 1.32 -20.01
N ASP A 184 30.52 1.36 -18.99
CA ASP A 184 29.68 2.52 -18.65
C ASP A 184 30.51 3.77 -18.26
N ASP A 185 31.76 3.59 -17.83
CA ASP A 185 32.71 4.66 -17.46
C ASP A 185 33.70 4.98 -18.59
N GLY A 186 33.55 4.36 -19.75
CA GLY A 186 34.40 4.58 -20.92
C GLY A 186 35.76 3.86 -20.88
N GLU A 187 36.02 3.02 -19.87
CA GLU A 187 37.21 2.17 -19.78
C GLU A 187 37.08 0.91 -20.65
N LEU A 188 36.90 1.11 -21.95
CA LEU A 188 36.54 0.06 -22.92
C LEU A 188 37.59 -1.06 -23.00
N GLU A 189 38.88 -0.73 -22.94
CA GLU A 189 39.96 -1.73 -22.98
C GLU A 189 39.89 -2.68 -21.78
N GLY A 190 39.58 -2.14 -20.60
CA GLY A 190 39.38 -2.93 -19.39
C GLY A 190 38.13 -3.80 -19.47
N ALA A 191 37.02 -3.23 -19.97
CA ALA A 191 35.76 -3.97 -20.16
C ALA A 191 35.94 -5.20 -21.07
N VAL A 192 36.64 -5.04 -22.20
CA VAL A 192 36.95 -6.11 -23.16
C VAL A 192 37.71 -7.26 -22.51
N VAL A 193 38.67 -6.96 -21.62
CA VAL A 193 39.42 -8.00 -20.90
C VAL A 193 38.48 -8.83 -20.04
N HIS A 194 37.57 -8.20 -19.31
CA HIS A 194 36.63 -8.90 -18.43
C HIS A 194 35.58 -9.71 -19.21
N TYR A 195 35.04 -9.18 -20.31
CA TYR A 195 34.10 -9.94 -21.15
C TYR A 195 34.73 -11.16 -21.81
N ARG A 196 35.97 -11.05 -22.31
CA ARG A 196 36.69 -12.20 -22.86
C ARG A 196 36.91 -13.29 -21.81
N ARG A 197 37.34 -12.90 -20.61
CA ARG A 197 37.49 -13.84 -19.50
C ARG A 197 36.17 -14.49 -19.10
N ALA A 198 35.06 -13.75 -19.12
CA ALA A 198 33.74 -14.32 -18.85
C ALA A 198 33.35 -15.37 -19.88
N LEU A 199 33.62 -15.13 -21.17
CA LEU A 199 33.39 -16.10 -22.24
C LEU A 199 34.30 -17.32 -22.11
N GLU A 200 35.58 -17.14 -21.77
CA GLU A 200 36.51 -18.25 -21.54
C GLU A 200 36.04 -19.13 -20.38
N ALA A 201 35.66 -18.53 -19.25
CA ALA A 201 35.17 -19.23 -18.07
C ALA A 201 33.83 -19.95 -18.31
N SER A 202 32.96 -19.40 -19.17
CA SER A 202 31.66 -20.00 -19.50
C SER A 202 31.70 -20.93 -20.71
N GLY A 203 32.87 -21.28 -21.26
CA GLY A 203 32.98 -22.11 -22.46
C GLY A 203 32.41 -21.47 -23.74
N GLY A 204 32.30 -20.14 -23.77
CA GLY A 204 31.74 -19.35 -24.87
C GLY A 204 30.23 -19.13 -24.81
N GLU A 205 29.56 -19.61 -23.75
CA GLU A 205 28.09 -19.63 -23.68
C GLU A 205 27.44 -18.38 -23.06
N ASN A 206 28.19 -17.39 -22.55
CA ASN A 206 27.60 -16.22 -21.91
C ASN A 206 27.12 -15.17 -22.95
N PRO A 207 25.80 -14.99 -23.15
CA PRO A 207 25.27 -14.10 -24.19
C PRO A 207 25.53 -12.62 -23.86
N THR A 208 25.54 -12.25 -22.59
CA THR A 208 25.76 -10.87 -22.15
C THR A 208 27.19 -10.44 -22.42
N ALA A 209 28.17 -11.29 -22.12
CA ALA A 209 29.57 -11.06 -22.44
C ALA A 209 29.81 -11.01 -23.96
N ALA A 210 29.17 -11.90 -24.73
CA ALA A 210 29.27 -11.91 -26.19
C ALA A 210 28.65 -10.67 -26.84
N PHE A 211 27.54 -10.16 -26.30
CA PHE A 211 26.86 -8.98 -26.81
C PHE A 211 27.63 -7.68 -26.52
N ASN A 212 28.32 -7.60 -25.38
CA ASN A 212 29.05 -6.40 -24.96
C ASN A 212 30.53 -6.35 -25.42
N LEU A 213 31.01 -7.39 -26.12
CA LEU A 213 32.38 -7.48 -26.66
C LEU A 213 32.45 -6.99 -28.12
#